data_AF-A0A7W0YDC7-F1
#
_entry.id   AF-A0A7W0YDC7-F1
#
_cell.length_a   1.000
_cell.length_b   1.000
_cell.length_c   1.000
_cell.angle_alpha   90.00
_cell.angle_beta   90.00
_cell.angle_gamma   90.00
#
_symmetry.space_group_name_H-M   'P 1'
#
loop_
_entity.id
_entity.type
_entity.pdbx_description
1 polymer ?
#
loop_
_entity_poly.entity_id
_entity_poly.type
_entity_poly.pdbx_seq_one_letter_code
_entity_poly.pdbx_strand_id
1 'polypeptide(L)'
;MSVTYTSAAITSGVGSIGGSKPSRRNAAASTVATVNVAGVTSGQYITLTLLGVNDGVNTNDVAVRMGVLVGDTTGDGSVNSTDIGQTKSKSGQAVDSTNFRNDVNTDANLNSADIGLVKSKSGTALPPP
;
A
#
# COMPACT_ATOMS: atom_id res chain seq x y z
N MET A 1 -24.48 -11.85 9.65
CA MET A 1 -24.50 -11.61 8.18
C MET A 1 -23.10 -11.64 7.60
N SER A 2 -22.99 -11.91 6.30
CA SER A 2 -21.76 -11.76 5.52
C SER A 2 -21.74 -10.37 4.92
N VAL A 3 -20.67 -9.59 5.12
CA VAL A 3 -20.49 -8.34 4.37
C VAL A 3 -20.13 -8.70 2.92
N THR A 4 -20.76 -8.06 1.94
CA THR A 4 -20.52 -8.28 0.51
C THR A 4 -20.25 -6.95 -0.20
N TYR A 5 -19.74 -7.00 -1.43
CA TYR A 5 -19.57 -5.84 -2.30
C TYR A 5 -19.68 -6.30 -3.75
N THR A 6 -20.05 -5.38 -4.66
CA THR A 6 -20.31 -5.70 -6.07
C THR A 6 -19.02 -5.73 -6.88
N SER A 7 -18.19 -4.70 -6.74
CA SER A 7 -16.91 -4.58 -7.44
C SER A 7 -15.98 -3.61 -6.72
N ALA A 8 -14.74 -3.52 -7.19
CA ALA A 8 -13.76 -2.54 -6.74
C ALA A 8 -13.29 -1.69 -7.92
N ALA A 9 -13.01 -0.42 -7.68
CA ALA A 9 -12.52 0.52 -8.69
C ALA A 9 -11.48 1.47 -8.10
N ILE A 10 -10.51 1.89 -8.92
CA ILE A 10 -9.69 3.06 -8.62
C ILE A 10 -10.46 4.29 -9.13
N THR A 11 -10.90 5.14 -8.22
CA THR A 11 -11.74 6.32 -8.52
C THR A 11 -10.94 7.62 -8.56
N SER A 12 -9.69 7.60 -8.10
CA SER A 12 -8.73 8.69 -8.21
C SER A 12 -7.30 8.16 -8.18
N GLY A 13 -6.39 8.86 -8.85
CA GLY A 13 -5.00 8.46 -9.03
C GLY A 13 -4.79 7.46 -10.18
N VAL A 14 -3.55 7.03 -10.33
CA VAL A 14 -3.10 6.13 -11.40
C VAL A 14 -2.91 4.73 -10.85
N GLY A 15 -3.67 3.79 -11.40
CA GLY A 15 -3.62 2.37 -11.06
C GLY A 15 -4.76 1.63 -11.75
N SER A 16 -4.74 0.31 -11.63
CA SER A 16 -5.76 -0.57 -12.21
C SER A 16 -6.10 -1.71 -11.25
N ILE A 17 -7.32 -2.22 -11.34
CA ILE A 17 -7.76 -3.38 -10.57
C ILE A 17 -7.41 -4.65 -11.36
N GLY A 18 -6.52 -5.47 -10.81
CA GLY A 18 -6.16 -6.78 -11.37
C GLY A 18 -7.12 -7.92 -10.94
N GLY A 19 -8.09 -7.61 -10.08
CA GLY A 19 -9.10 -8.52 -9.55
C GLY A 19 -9.36 -8.28 -8.06
N SER A 20 -10.48 -8.77 -7.55
CA SER A 20 -10.81 -8.67 -6.13
C SER A 20 -11.35 -10.00 -5.60
N LYS A 21 -10.96 -10.37 -4.38
CA LYS A 21 -11.44 -11.58 -3.71
C LYS A 21 -12.70 -11.24 -2.90
N PRO A 22 -13.74 -12.09 -2.91
CA PRO A 22 -14.91 -11.90 -2.07
C PRO A 22 -14.51 -11.66 -0.62
N SER A 23 -15.32 -10.87 0.08
CA SER A 23 -15.20 -10.66 1.52
C SER A 23 -15.04 -11.98 2.27
N ARG A 24 -13.99 -12.08 3.12
CA ARG A 24 -13.72 -13.24 3.97
C ARG A 24 -13.66 -12.83 5.43
N ARG A 25 -14.08 -13.73 6.33
CA ARG A 25 -13.88 -13.54 7.77
C ARG A 25 -12.42 -13.84 8.11
N ASN A 26 -11.76 -12.93 8.81
CA ASN A 26 -10.41 -13.17 9.34
C ASN A 26 -10.48 -13.90 10.70
N ALA A 27 -9.32 -14.27 11.24
CA ALA A 27 -9.21 -14.97 12.53
C ALA A 27 -9.77 -14.16 13.73
N ALA A 28 -9.88 -12.84 13.61
CA ALA A 28 -10.49 -11.94 14.59
C ALA A 28 -11.99 -11.72 14.37
N ALA A 29 -12.63 -12.53 13.51
CA ALA A 29 -14.03 -12.43 13.11
C ALA A 29 -14.45 -11.13 12.38
N SER A 30 -13.50 -10.29 11.97
CA SER A 30 -13.75 -9.14 11.10
C SER A 30 -13.88 -9.57 9.64
N THR A 31 -14.65 -8.83 8.85
CA THR A 31 -14.72 -9.07 7.40
C THR A 31 -13.62 -8.30 6.68
N VAL A 32 -12.88 -8.99 5.80
CA VAL A 32 -11.75 -8.46 5.03
C VAL A 32 -12.03 -8.64 3.55
N ALA A 33 -11.85 -7.57 2.78
CA ALA A 33 -11.80 -7.60 1.32
C ALA A 33 -10.34 -7.47 0.87
N THR A 34 -9.91 -8.31 -0.08
CA THR A 34 -8.58 -8.21 -0.69
C THR A 34 -8.73 -7.82 -2.15
N VAL A 35 -8.18 -6.66 -2.52
CA VAL A 35 -8.21 -6.14 -3.88
C VAL A 35 -6.78 -6.09 -4.41
N ASN A 36 -6.56 -6.72 -5.56
CA ASN A 36 -5.27 -6.66 -6.25
C ASN A 36 -5.23 -5.40 -7.10
N VAL A 37 -4.22 -4.56 -6.86
CA VAL A 37 -3.98 -3.34 -7.62
C VAL A 37 -2.67 -3.48 -8.40
N ALA A 38 -2.63 -2.95 -9.61
CA ALA A 38 -1.46 -2.99 -10.50
C ALA A 38 -1.27 -1.65 -11.21
N GLY A 39 -0.05 -1.40 -11.71
CA GLY A 39 0.28 -0.18 -12.44
C GLY A 39 0.18 1.10 -11.60
N VAL A 40 0.36 0.98 -10.28
CA VAL A 40 0.29 2.12 -9.36
C VAL A 40 1.58 2.92 -9.44
N THR A 41 1.51 4.20 -9.82
CA THR A 41 2.69 5.08 -9.88
C THR A 41 3.10 5.57 -8.49
N SER A 42 4.36 5.97 -8.35
CA SER A 42 4.89 6.60 -7.13
C SER A 42 4.62 8.11 -7.13
N GLY A 43 4.58 8.73 -5.95
CA GLY A 43 4.40 10.18 -5.78
C GLY A 43 2.96 10.63 -5.97
N GLN A 44 1.99 9.83 -5.52
CA GLN A 44 0.56 10.14 -5.69
C GLN A 44 -0.28 9.62 -4.52
N TYR A 45 -1.51 10.09 -4.47
CA TYR A 45 -2.57 9.40 -3.75
C TYR A 45 -3.47 8.66 -4.72
N ILE A 46 -3.83 7.43 -4.35
CA ILE A 46 -4.86 6.66 -5.02
C ILE A 46 -6.09 6.54 -4.12
N THR A 47 -7.28 6.52 -4.71
CA THR A 47 -8.52 6.20 -4.01
C THR A 47 -9.08 4.90 -4.57
N LEU A 48 -9.17 3.89 -3.70
CA LEU A 48 -9.84 2.63 -3.97
C LEU A 48 -11.27 2.70 -3.43
N THR A 49 -12.26 2.44 -4.26
CA THR A 49 -13.66 2.38 -3.86
C THR A 49 -14.20 0.97 -4.03
N LEU A 50 -14.76 0.41 -2.96
CA LEU A 50 -15.63 -0.77 -3.01
C LEU A 50 -17.05 -0.29 -3.31
N LEU A 51 -17.64 -0.79 -4.39
CA LEU A 51 -18.97 -0.40 -4.84
C LEU A 51 -20.03 -1.35 -4.28
N GLY A 52 -21.14 -0.78 -3.81
CA GLY A 52 -22.29 -1.52 -3.30
C GLY A 52 -21.94 -2.44 -2.12
N VAL A 53 -21.17 -1.94 -1.16
CA VAL A 53 -20.88 -2.67 0.08
C VAL A 53 -22.17 -2.85 0.86
N ASN A 54 -22.53 -4.09 1.15
CA ASN A 54 -23.73 -4.46 1.90
C ASN A 54 -23.35 -5.21 3.17
N ASP A 55 -23.80 -4.72 4.33
CA ASP A 55 -23.55 -5.31 5.66
C ASP A 55 -24.70 -6.20 6.16
N GLY A 56 -25.74 -6.37 5.34
CA GLY A 56 -27.00 -7.05 5.66
C GLY A 56 -28.14 -6.12 6.07
N VAL A 57 -27.88 -4.83 6.25
CA VAL A 57 -28.87 -3.80 6.63
C VAL A 57 -28.75 -2.58 5.71
N ASN A 58 -27.53 -2.08 5.52
CA ASN A 58 -27.20 -0.90 4.72
C ASN A 58 -26.50 -1.31 3.43
N THR A 59 -26.60 -0.47 2.41
CA THR A 59 -25.80 -0.57 1.18
C THR A 59 -25.21 0.78 0.84
N ASN A 60 -23.88 0.88 0.72
CA ASN A 60 -23.17 2.11 0.39
C ASN A 60 -21.85 1.81 -0.34
N ASP A 61 -21.29 2.81 -1.01
CA ASP A 61 -19.92 2.75 -1.51
C ASP A 61 -18.93 3.12 -0.39
N VAL A 62 -17.80 2.42 -0.34
CA VAL A 62 -16.76 2.64 0.67
C VAL A 62 -15.45 2.98 -0.03
N ALA A 63 -14.94 4.19 0.19
CA ALA A 63 -13.70 4.67 -0.39
C ALA A 63 -12.56 4.72 0.64
N VAL A 64 -11.37 4.30 0.22
CA VAL A 64 -10.13 4.35 1.00
C VAL A 64 -9.06 5.03 0.15
N ARG A 65 -8.45 6.08 0.71
CA ARG A 65 -7.34 6.80 0.08
C ARG A 65 -6.01 6.32 0.66
N MET A 66 -5.01 6.13 -0.21
CA MET A 66 -3.67 5.68 0.15
C MET A 66 -2.61 6.50 -0.58
N GLY A 67 -1.58 6.96 0.14
CA GLY A 67 -0.39 7.55 -0.45
C GLY A 67 0.59 6.47 -0.89
N VAL A 68 1.15 6.63 -2.09
CA VAL A 68 2.14 5.69 -2.65
C VAL A 68 3.40 6.47 -3.01
N LEU A 69 4.48 6.21 -2.28
CA LEU A 69 5.77 6.86 -2.47
C LEU A 69 6.90 5.84 -2.28
N VAL A 70 7.54 5.47 -3.39
CA VAL A 70 8.68 4.54 -3.38
C VAL A 70 9.86 5.21 -2.69
N GLY A 71 10.41 4.56 -1.68
CA GLY A 71 11.53 5.05 -0.87
C GLY A 71 11.11 5.69 0.46
N ASP A 72 9.83 5.96 0.69
CA ASP A 72 9.31 6.47 1.97
C ASP A 72 9.06 5.31 2.94
N THR A 73 10.13 4.91 3.61
CA THR A 73 10.17 3.76 4.53
C THR A 73 9.69 4.12 5.94
N THR A 74 9.72 5.40 6.31
CA THR A 74 9.13 5.92 7.57
C THR A 74 7.62 6.11 7.46
N GLY A 75 7.11 6.37 6.25
CA GLY A 75 5.69 6.62 5.98
C GLY A 75 5.24 8.03 6.34
N ASP A 76 6.17 8.99 6.32
CA ASP A 76 5.89 10.40 6.63
C ASP A 76 5.53 11.24 5.39
N GLY A 77 5.54 10.62 4.20
CA GLY A 77 5.20 11.25 2.94
C GLY A 77 6.34 11.98 2.25
N SER A 78 7.59 11.88 2.74
CA SER A 78 8.77 12.53 2.16
C SER A 78 10.03 11.66 2.23
N VAL A 79 10.62 11.32 1.09
CA VAL A 79 11.86 10.52 1.07
C VAL A 79 13.06 11.39 1.42
N ASN A 80 13.75 11.06 2.51
CA ASN A 80 14.90 11.82 2.98
C ASN A 80 15.99 10.94 3.64
N SER A 81 16.94 11.57 4.35
CA SER A 81 18.05 10.87 5.02
C SER A 81 17.58 9.90 6.10
N THR A 82 16.40 10.13 6.69
CA THR A 82 15.80 9.24 7.69
C THR A 82 15.45 7.89 7.07
N ASP A 83 14.87 7.87 5.86
CA ASP A 83 14.57 6.63 5.14
C ASP A 83 15.82 5.84 4.76
N ILE A 84 16.85 6.57 4.32
CA ILE A 84 18.14 6.00 3.98
C ILE A 84 18.76 5.34 5.23
N GLY A 85 18.69 6.03 6.37
CA GLY A 85 19.17 5.53 7.66
C GLY A 85 18.38 4.32 8.15
N GLN A 86 17.05 4.36 8.08
CA GLN A 86 16.18 3.25 8.45
C GLN A 86 16.48 2.02 7.59
N THR A 87 16.52 2.17 6.26
CA THR A 87 16.80 1.06 5.33
C THR A 87 18.20 0.48 5.56
N LYS A 88 19.20 1.33 5.80
CA LYS A 88 20.55 0.89 6.15
C LYS A 88 20.57 0.09 7.46
N SER A 89 19.79 0.49 8.47
CA SER A 89 19.69 -0.24 9.74
C SER A 89 19.10 -1.64 9.63
N LYS A 90 18.35 -1.91 8.54
CA LYS A 90 17.72 -3.20 8.26
C LYS A 90 18.52 -4.09 7.29
N SER A 91 19.59 -3.57 6.69
CA SER A 91 20.43 -4.32 5.75
C SER A 91 20.96 -5.61 6.38
N GLY A 92 20.82 -6.73 5.67
CA GLY A 92 21.23 -8.07 6.10
C GLY A 92 20.22 -8.79 7.01
N GLN A 93 19.12 -8.15 7.40
CA GLN A 93 18.04 -8.81 8.13
C GLN A 93 17.11 -9.55 7.15
N ALA A 94 16.50 -10.63 7.62
CA ALA A 94 15.44 -11.29 6.87
C ALA A 94 14.20 -10.38 6.79
N VAL A 95 13.50 -10.43 5.66
CA VAL A 95 12.26 -9.67 5.48
C VAL A 95 11.13 -10.27 6.33
N ASP A 96 10.46 -9.43 7.11
CA ASP A 96 9.33 -9.75 7.97
C ASP A 96 8.29 -8.61 8.01
N SER A 97 7.23 -8.79 8.79
CA SER A 97 6.15 -7.82 8.93
C SER A 97 6.56 -6.47 9.56
N THR A 98 7.76 -6.35 10.11
CA THR A 98 8.28 -5.13 10.75
C THR A 98 9.22 -4.34 9.84
N ASN A 99 9.80 -4.98 8.82
CA ASN A 99 10.82 -4.36 7.95
C ASN A 99 10.51 -4.48 6.44
N PHE A 100 9.40 -5.12 6.04
CA PHE A 100 9.02 -5.24 4.62
C PHE A 100 8.94 -3.91 3.85
N ARG A 101 8.71 -2.78 4.53
CA ARG A 101 8.71 -1.45 3.88
C ARG A 101 10.12 -1.01 3.45
N ASN A 102 11.17 -1.62 4.01
CA ASN A 102 12.56 -1.34 3.66
C ASN A 102 13.06 -2.18 2.47
N ASP A 103 12.34 -3.24 2.08
CA ASP A 103 12.60 -4.05 0.88
C ASP A 103 11.91 -3.38 -0.31
N VAL A 104 12.52 -2.30 -0.78
CA VAL A 104 11.90 -1.37 -1.74
C VAL A 104 12.02 -1.86 -3.18
N ASN A 105 12.92 -2.80 -3.45
CA ASN A 105 13.01 -3.48 -4.74
C ASN A 105 12.20 -4.79 -4.79
N THR A 106 11.63 -5.22 -3.66
CA THR A 106 10.73 -6.38 -3.51
C THR A 106 11.37 -7.72 -3.89
N ASP A 107 12.67 -7.86 -3.66
CA ASP A 107 13.43 -9.09 -3.97
C ASP A 107 13.58 -10.04 -2.77
N ALA A 108 13.00 -9.68 -1.62
CA ALA A 108 13.08 -10.38 -0.33
C ALA A 108 14.47 -10.35 0.34
N ASN A 109 15.40 -9.50 -0.10
CA ASN A 109 16.73 -9.34 0.48
C ASN A 109 17.02 -7.87 0.81
N LEU A 110 16.97 -7.52 2.09
CA LEU A 110 17.33 -6.17 2.54
C LEU A 110 18.83 -5.91 2.40
N ASN A 111 19.23 -5.10 1.42
CA ASN A 111 20.65 -4.90 1.14
C ASN A 111 20.98 -3.50 0.55
N SER A 112 22.18 -3.36 -0.03
CA SER A 112 22.64 -2.11 -0.61
C SER A 112 21.84 -1.65 -1.84
N ALA A 113 21.16 -2.57 -2.54
CA ALA A 113 20.24 -2.26 -3.62
C ALA A 113 19.05 -1.43 -3.12
N ASP A 114 18.43 -1.81 -1.99
CA ASP A 114 17.36 -1.03 -1.36
C ASP A 114 17.85 0.35 -0.95
N ILE A 115 19.00 0.41 -0.27
CA ILE A 115 19.61 1.67 0.15
C ILE A 115 19.87 2.57 -1.06
N GLY A 116 20.37 2.00 -2.16
CA GLY A 116 20.61 2.70 -3.42
C GLY A 116 19.32 3.23 -4.03
N LEU A 117 18.24 2.44 -4.03
CA LEU A 117 16.95 2.85 -4.53
C LEU A 117 16.36 3.98 -3.68
N VAL A 118 16.36 3.88 -2.35
CA VAL A 118 15.91 4.96 -1.46
C VAL A 118 16.70 6.24 -1.69
N LYS A 119 18.04 6.16 -1.79
CA LYS A 119 18.90 7.32 -2.11
C LYS A 119 18.51 7.98 -3.43
N SER A 120 18.20 7.20 -4.46
CA SER A 120 17.78 7.72 -5.76
C SER A 120 16.43 8.46 -5.73
N LYS A 121 15.63 8.26 -4.67
CA LYS A 121 14.32 8.89 -4.47
C LYS A 121 14.36 10.03 -3.45
N SER A 122 15.50 10.33 -2.84
CA SER A 122 15.65 11.42 -1.88
C SER A 122 15.18 12.75 -2.47
N GLY A 123 14.37 13.49 -1.71
CA GLY A 123 13.77 14.75 -2.13
C GLY A 123 12.41 14.61 -2.85
N THR A 124 11.95 13.39 -3.12
CA THR A 124 10.57 13.17 -3.57
C THR A 124 9.60 13.17 -2.40
N ALA A 125 8.35 13.59 -2.64
CA ALA A 125 7.31 13.67 -1.64
C ALA A 125 5.94 13.36 -2.26
N LEU A 126 4.97 13.02 -1.42
CA LEU A 126 3.58 13.00 -1.82
C LEU A 126 3.10 14.44 -2.13
N PRO A 127 2.16 14.62 -3.07
CA PRO A 127 1.55 15.92 -3.28
C PRO A 127 0.78 16.37 -2.02
N PRO A 128 0.37 17.64 -1.92
CA PRO A 128 -0.58 18.06 -0.89
C PRO A 128 -1.85 17.18 -0.93
N PRO A 129 -2.42 16.84 0.24
CA PRO A 129 -3.58 15.97 0.35
C PRO A 129 -4.84 16.55 -0.32
#